data_AF-A0A672L1L2-F1
#
_entry.id   AF-A0A672L1L2-F1
#
_cell.length_a   1.000
_cell.length_b   1.000
_cell.length_c   1.000
_cell.angle_alpha   90.00
_cell.angle_beta   90.00
_cell.angle_gamma   90.00
#
_symmetry.space_group_name_H-M   'P 1'
#
loop_
_entity.id
_entity.type
_entity.pdbx_description
1 polymer ?
#
loop_
_entity_poly.entity_id
_entity_poly.type
_entity_poly.pdbx_seq_one_letter_code
_entity_poly.pdbx_strand_id
1 'polypeptide(L)'
;KHQKYFKPSESLYSEGLRLSQRPTAEELEQRNILKPRNEEEQMEEKREIRRRLSCKLSQRPTVEDLRRARILIRFCDYVEVSDAQDYDRRTDKPWMRLTAMSVCTGLVFCNTV
;
A
#
# COMPACT_ATOMS: atom_id res chain seq x y z
N LYS A 1 28.13 -36.40 -42.12
CA LYS A 1 26.78 -36.47 -41.54
C LYS A 1 26.73 -35.59 -40.29
N HIS A 2 26.40 -34.30 -40.43
CA HIS A 2 26.13 -33.45 -39.27
C HIS A 2 24.64 -33.16 -39.25
N GLN A 3 23.92 -33.86 -38.38
CA GLN A 3 22.51 -33.58 -38.12
C GLN A 3 22.48 -32.36 -37.21
N LYS A 4 22.14 -31.18 -37.76
CA LYS A 4 21.92 -29.97 -36.96
C LYS A 4 20.64 -30.20 -36.16
N TYR A 5 20.76 -30.44 -34.86
CA TYR A 5 19.62 -30.37 -33.97
C TYR A 5 19.11 -28.91 -33.94
N PHE A 6 17.93 -28.68 -34.51
CA PHE A 6 17.25 -27.39 -34.43
C PHE A 6 16.71 -27.25 -33.00
N LYS A 7 17.36 -26.42 -32.16
CA LYS A 7 16.82 -26.08 -30.85
C LYS A 7 15.71 -25.04 -31.03
N PRO A 8 14.46 -25.32 -30.62
CA PRO A 8 13.39 -24.32 -30.68
C PRO A 8 13.80 -23.07 -29.89
N SER A 9 13.44 -21.88 -30.38
CA SER A 9 13.73 -20.62 -29.71
C SER A 9 13.18 -20.61 -28.28
N GLU A 10 13.91 -20.02 -27.34
CA GLU A 10 13.54 -19.93 -25.91
C GLU A 10 12.11 -19.40 -25.67
N SER A 11 11.57 -18.61 -26.61
CA SER A 11 10.18 -18.14 -26.60
C SER A 11 9.16 -19.28 -26.47
N LEU A 12 9.37 -20.41 -27.16
CA LEU A 12 8.45 -21.56 -27.17
C LEU A 12 8.45 -22.33 -25.86
N TYR A 13 9.58 -22.33 -25.14
CA TYR A 13 9.65 -22.92 -23.80
C TYR A 13 8.89 -22.10 -22.75
N SER A 14 8.78 -20.77 -22.97
CA SER A 14 8.09 -19.87 -22.04
C SER A 14 6.56 -19.98 -22.12
N GLU A 15 5.99 -20.28 -23.29
CA GLU A 15 4.53 -20.35 -23.45
C GLU A 15 3.90 -21.59 -22.82
N GLY A 16 4.57 -22.75 -22.93
CA GLY A 16 4.10 -23.99 -22.29
C GLY A 16 4.01 -23.89 -20.77
N LEU A 17 5.00 -23.23 -20.14
CA LEU A 17 5.02 -23.01 -18.69
C LEU A 17 3.90 -22.04 -18.25
N ARG A 18 3.68 -20.95 -19.00
CA ARG A 18 2.63 -19.96 -18.70
C ARG A 18 1.23 -20.56 -18.77
N LEU A 19 0.97 -21.44 -19.74
CA LEU A 19 -0.33 -22.11 -19.87
C LEU A 19 -0.55 -23.14 -18.76
N SER A 20 0.50 -23.83 -18.32
CA SER A 20 0.41 -24.82 -17.22
C SER A 20 0.09 -24.19 -15.86
N GLN A 21 0.44 -22.91 -15.66
CA GLN A 21 0.20 -22.17 -14.43
C GLN A 21 -0.98 -21.19 -14.55
N ARG A 22 -1.80 -21.31 -15.59
CA ARG A 22 -2.88 -20.37 -15.86
C ARG A 22 -3.95 -20.46 -14.76
N PRO A 23 -4.23 -19.37 -14.00
CA PRO A 23 -5.30 -19.34 -13.01
C PRO A 23 -6.68 -19.44 -13.66
N THR A 24 -7.64 -19.94 -12.89
CA THR A 24 -9.05 -20.00 -13.30
C THR A 24 -9.70 -18.61 -13.29
N ALA A 25 -10.80 -18.44 -14.04
CA ALA A 25 -11.51 -17.16 -14.08
C ALA A 25 -12.08 -16.77 -12.70
N GLU A 26 -12.60 -17.74 -11.94
CA GLU A 26 -13.13 -17.53 -10.60
C GLU A 26 -12.05 -17.04 -9.61
N GLU A 27 -10.83 -17.62 -9.66
CA GLU A 27 -9.71 -17.15 -8.84
C GLU A 27 -9.30 -15.71 -9.18
N LEU A 28 -9.39 -15.32 -10.45
CA LEU A 28 -9.11 -13.95 -10.89
C LEU A 28 -10.21 -12.97 -10.42
N GLU A 29 -11.47 -13.42 -10.35
CA GLU A 29 -12.57 -12.63 -9.80
C GLU A 29 -12.45 -12.44 -8.28
N GLN A 30 -12.10 -13.49 -7.54
CA GLN A 30 -11.85 -13.43 -6.10
C GLN A 30 -10.69 -12.50 -5.75
N ARG A 31 -9.67 -12.43 -6.62
CA ARG A 31 -8.55 -11.49 -6.48
C ARG A 31 -8.86 -10.08 -7.02
N ASN A 32 -10.10 -9.84 -7.47
CA ASN A 32 -10.53 -8.56 -8.04
C ASN A 32 -9.72 -8.12 -9.27
N ILE A 33 -9.13 -9.09 -10.00
CA ILE A 33 -8.41 -8.85 -11.25
C ILE A 33 -9.41 -8.84 -12.41
N LEU A 34 -10.34 -9.79 -12.40
CA LEU A 34 -11.49 -9.81 -13.30
C LEU A 34 -12.71 -9.25 -12.55
N LYS A 35 -13.44 -8.33 -13.17
CA LYS A 35 -14.66 -7.78 -12.57
C LYS A 35 -15.90 -8.48 -13.15
N PRO A 36 -16.91 -8.80 -12.32
CA PRO A 36 -18.20 -9.22 -12.84
C PRO A 36 -18.80 -8.09 -13.67
N ARG A 37 -19.36 -8.44 -14.82
CA ARG A 37 -19.52 -7.61 -16.02
C ARG A 37 -20.48 -6.40 -15.88
N ASN A 38 -21.21 -6.26 -14.77
CA ASN A 38 -22.16 -5.17 -14.56
C ASN A 38 -21.53 -3.96 -13.87
N GLU A 39 -21.28 -2.90 -14.63
CA GLU A 39 -20.77 -1.62 -14.12
C GLU A 39 -21.82 -0.84 -13.33
N GLU A 40 -23.10 -0.95 -13.72
CA GLU A 40 -24.22 -0.26 -13.09
C GLU A 40 -24.47 -0.77 -11.66
N GLU A 41 -24.48 -2.09 -11.46
CA GLU A 41 -24.59 -2.71 -10.13
C GLU A 41 -23.44 -2.29 -9.21
N GLN A 42 -22.20 -2.22 -9.72
CA GLN A 42 -21.07 -1.72 -8.94
C GLN A 42 -21.23 -0.26 -8.52
N MET A 43 -21.85 0.56 -9.37
CA MET A 43 -22.09 1.96 -9.07
C MET A 43 -23.17 2.11 -7.99
N GLU A 44 -24.26 1.36 -8.09
CA GLU A 44 -25.33 1.29 -7.10
C GLU A 44 -24.78 0.80 -5.76
N GLU A 45 -24.00 -0.28 -5.75
CA GLU A 45 -23.38 -0.82 -4.53
C GLU A 45 -22.44 0.21 -3.88
N LYS A 46 -21.59 0.87 -4.66
CA LYS A 46 -20.74 1.95 -4.14
C LYS A 46 -21.57 3.10 -3.58
N ARG A 47 -22.67 3.47 -4.22
CA ARG A 47 -23.57 4.52 -3.76
C ARG A 47 -24.22 4.13 -2.43
N GLU A 48 -24.68 2.90 -2.31
CA GLU A 48 -25.27 2.38 -1.08
C GLU A 48 -24.25 2.30 0.05
N ILE A 49 -23.04 1.79 -0.22
CA ILE A 49 -21.94 1.75 0.75
C ILE A 49 -21.61 3.16 1.24
N ARG A 50 -21.47 4.13 0.34
CA ARG A 50 -21.23 5.54 0.71
C ARG A 50 -22.35 6.11 1.57
N ARG A 51 -23.61 5.87 1.18
CA ARG A 51 -24.78 6.32 1.93
C ARG A 51 -24.80 5.73 3.34
N ARG A 52 -24.61 4.42 3.45
CA ARG A 52 -24.59 3.70 4.72
C ARG A 52 -23.43 4.16 5.61
N LEU A 53 -22.24 4.34 5.03
CA LEU A 53 -21.08 4.83 5.75
C LEU A 53 -21.30 6.25 6.27
N SER A 54 -21.81 7.16 5.44
CA SER A 54 -22.11 8.54 5.83
C SER A 54 -23.07 8.58 7.03
N CYS A 55 -24.13 7.77 7.00
CA CYS A 55 -25.08 7.67 8.10
C CYS A 55 -24.46 7.09 9.39
N LYS A 56 -23.55 6.12 9.29
CA LYS A 56 -22.82 5.58 10.44
C LYS A 56 -21.83 6.58 11.03
N LEU A 57 -21.16 7.36 10.19
CA LEU A 57 -20.20 8.37 10.63
C LEU A 57 -20.89 9.58 11.27
N SER A 58 -22.08 9.96 10.80
CA SER A 58 -22.84 11.05 11.42
C SER A 58 -23.40 10.68 12.80
N GLN A 59 -23.72 9.40 13.02
CA GLN A 59 -24.17 8.88 14.32
C GLN A 59 -23.02 8.37 15.19
N ARG A 60 -21.78 8.79 14.91
CA ARG A 60 -20.62 8.35 15.67
C ARG A 60 -20.67 8.93 17.10
N PRO A 61 -20.53 8.10 18.15
CA PRO A 61 -20.55 8.59 19.53
C PRO A 61 -19.33 9.47 19.82
N THR A 62 -19.47 10.38 20.78
CA THR A 62 -18.36 11.23 21.21
C THR A 62 -17.37 10.45 22.08
N VAL A 63 -16.16 10.99 22.22
CA VAL A 63 -15.12 10.41 23.08
C VAL A 63 -15.59 10.33 24.54
N GLU A 64 -16.33 11.33 25.00
CA GLU A 64 -16.89 11.37 26.36
C GLU A 64 -17.90 10.23 26.58
N ASP A 65 -18.76 9.97 25.60
CA ASP A 65 -19.72 8.86 25.66
C ASP A 65 -19.01 7.51 25.75
N LEU A 66 -17.91 7.34 25.01
CA LEU A 66 -17.08 6.12 25.05
C LEU A 66 -16.36 5.94 26.40
N ARG A 67 -15.94 7.03 27.06
CA ARG A 67 -15.37 7.01 28.41
C ARG A 67 -16.43 6.63 29.44
N ARG A 68 -17.63 7.23 29.35
CA ARG A 68 -18.76 6.89 30.22
C ARG A 68 -19.18 5.43 30.08
N ALA A 69 -19.18 4.90 28.85
CA ALA A 69 -19.44 3.49 28.56
C ALA A 69 -18.28 2.54 28.96
N ARG A 70 -17.17 3.06 29.52
CA ARG A 70 -15.95 2.30 29.86
C ARG A 70 -15.36 1.50 28.70
N ILE A 71 -15.54 1.99 27.47
CA ILE A 71 -14.91 1.42 26.26
C ILE A 71 -13.48 1.96 26.12
N LEU A 72 -13.29 3.27 26.36
CA LEU A 72 -11.96 3.89 26.43
C LEU A 72 -11.51 3.92 27.89
N ILE A 73 -10.72 2.92 28.30
CA ILE A 73 -10.32 2.71 29.70
C ILE A 73 -8.96 3.35 29.99
N ARG A 74 -8.01 3.28 29.04
CA ARG A 74 -6.65 3.82 29.23
C ARG A 74 -6.44 5.07 28.39
N PHE A 75 -5.52 5.92 28.83
CA PHE A 75 -5.19 7.18 28.15
C PHE A 75 -4.63 6.97 26.73
N CYS A 76 -4.01 5.82 26.45
CA CYS A 76 -3.43 5.49 25.15
C CYS A 76 -4.46 4.97 24.13
N ASP A 77 -5.66 4.59 24.56
CA ASP A 77 -6.68 3.98 23.67
C ASP A 77 -7.35 5.04 22.76
N TYR A 78 -7.19 6.32 23.10
CA TYR A 78 -7.58 7.45 22.26
C TYR A 78 -6.59 8.60 22.47
N VAL A 79 -5.76 8.87 21.47
CA VAL A 79 -4.87 10.03 21.44
C VAL A 79 -5.58 11.13 20.67
N GLU A 80 -5.76 12.28 21.31
CA GLU A 80 -6.30 13.46 20.64
C GLU A 80 -5.36 13.85 19.50
N VAL A 81 -5.90 13.95 18.28
CA VAL A 81 -5.16 14.45 17.12
C VAL A 81 -4.96 15.94 17.36
N SER A 82 -3.78 16.33 17.84
CA SER A 82 -3.36 17.73 17.85
C SER A 82 -2.98 18.15 16.45
N ASP A 83 -3.26 19.42 16.09
CA ASP A 83 -2.78 19.98 14.84
C ASP A 83 -1.26 19.87 14.77
N ALA A 84 -0.76 19.26 13.69
CA ALA A 84 0.66 19.23 13.43
C ALA A 84 1.11 20.64 13.04
N GLN A 85 2.20 21.13 13.65
CA GLN A 85 2.82 22.36 13.17
C GLN A 85 3.35 22.10 11.76
N ASP A 86 2.89 22.90 10.81
CA ASP A 86 3.39 22.90 9.44
C ASP A 86 4.81 23.51 9.42
N TYR A 87 5.79 22.70 9.78
CA TYR A 87 7.18 23.06 9.57
C TYR A 87 7.51 22.90 8.08
N ASP A 88 8.10 23.94 7.50
CA ASP A 88 8.64 23.84 6.15
C ASP A 88 9.78 22.81 6.11
N ARG A 89 9.48 21.62 5.60
CA ARG A 89 10.43 20.52 5.46
C ARG A 89 11.52 20.79 4.41
N ARG A 90 11.36 21.84 3.58
CA ARG A 90 12.32 22.25 2.54
C ARG A 90 13.32 23.28 3.06
N THR A 91 13.06 23.90 4.21
CA THR A 91 14.00 24.84 4.83
C THR A 91 15.28 24.12 5.24
N ASP A 92 16.43 24.78 5.01
CA ASP A 92 17.75 24.30 5.40
C ASP A 92 17.76 23.94 6.88
N LYS A 93 17.83 22.65 7.15
CA LYS A 93 17.94 22.15 8.51
C LYS A 93 19.31 22.59 9.04
N PRO A 94 19.42 23.23 10.20
CA PRO A 94 20.71 23.73 10.68
C PRO A 94 21.77 22.62 10.85
N TRP A 95 21.35 21.35 11.02
CA TRP A 95 22.22 20.18 11.05
C TRP A 95 22.66 19.65 9.67
N MET A 96 22.13 20.21 8.57
CA MET A 96 22.62 20.00 7.20
C MET A 96 23.75 20.98 6.81
N ARG A 97 24.02 22.00 7.63
CA ARG A 97 25.18 22.89 7.43
C ARG A 97 26.47 22.16 7.81
N LEU A 98 27.02 21.42 6.86
CA LEU A 98 28.40 20.98 6.93
C LEU A 98 29.29 22.23 6.89
N THR A 99 29.82 22.62 8.06
CA THR A 99 30.88 23.62 8.14
C THR A 99 32.14 23.05 7.49
N ALA A 100 32.86 23.86 6.72
CA ALA A 100 33.97 23.47 5.84
C ALA A 100 35.23 22.92 6.56
N MET A 101 35.13 22.44 7.80
CA MET A 101 36.21 21.76 8.51
C MET A 101 36.22 20.24 8.33
N SER A 102 35.40 19.67 7.44
CA SER A 102 35.51 18.26 7.07
C SER A 102 35.16 18.02 5.61
N VAL A 103 36.01 18.50 4.70
CA VAL A 103 36.08 17.93 3.36
C VAL A 103 37.40 17.19 3.19
N CYS A 104 37.26 15.90 2.83
CA CYS A 104 38.24 15.03 2.18
C CYS A 104 39.25 14.26 3.06
N THR A 105 38.81 13.12 3.60
CA THR A 105 39.38 11.79 3.28
C THR A 105 38.17 10.83 3.27
N GLY A 106 37.80 10.18 2.18
CA GLY A 106 38.60 9.18 1.48
C GLY A 106 38.36 7.82 2.12
N LEU A 107 37.39 7.07 1.58
CA LEU A 107 37.10 5.65 1.80
C LEU A 107 36.94 5.13 3.24
N VAL A 108 35.75 4.64 3.56
CA VAL A 108 35.64 3.24 4.00
C VAL A 108 34.38 2.60 3.42
N PHE A 109 34.66 1.50 2.75
CA PHE A 109 33.77 0.54 2.13
C PHE A 109 33.03 -0.28 3.20
N CYS A 110 31.89 -0.83 2.78
CA CYS A 110 31.26 -2.07 3.26
C CYS A 110 30.55 -2.10 4.63
N ASN A 111 29.29 -2.57 4.53
CA ASN A 111 28.48 -3.33 5.48
C ASN A 111 29.17 -3.80 6.77
N THR A 112 28.45 -3.73 7.90
CA THR A 112 28.34 -4.81 8.90
C THR A 112 27.20 -4.52 9.90
N VAL A 113 26.32 -5.53 10.06
CA VAL A 113 25.21 -5.77 11.02
C VAL A 113 23.93 -4.93 10.88
#